data_AF-A0A150UZJ0-F1
#
_entry.id   AF-A0A150UZJ0-F1
#
_cell.length_a   1.000
_cell.length_b   1.000
_cell.length_c   1.000
_cell.angle_alpha   90.00
_cell.angle_beta   90.00
_cell.angle_gamma   90.00
#
_symmetry.space_group_name_H-M   'P 1'
#
loop_
_entity.id
_entity.type
_entity.pdbx_description
1 polymer ?
#
loop_
_entity_poly.entity_id
_entity_poly.type
_entity_poly.pdbx_seq_one_letter_code
_entity_poly.pdbx_strand_id
1 'polypeptide(L)'
;MYIVPAFLALVAITTCHTVLVSKRATYSGVATFNDYAAQTNTVCGPKVGVSGTYGAAIGDLSPNIWTGSKCDGSINYSECDGQQPISGYEGPACPTTTCGECFQVCNEGGYGGASVGGVGNCIIVNIIDVCPSESAFNYCKTDVPAPERCESSSTNSLDIDQSAYVALTGTEFSSGVPNLDISITPSSC
;
A
#
# COMPACT_ATOMS: atom_id res chain seq x y z
N MET A 1 -20.62 -12.90 -78.32
CA MET A 1 -19.98 -12.01 -77.33
C MET A 1 -20.32 -12.58 -75.95
N TYR A 2 -19.41 -13.35 -75.37
CA TYR A 2 -19.64 -14.07 -74.09
C TYR A 2 -18.97 -13.27 -72.97
N ILE A 3 -19.74 -12.92 -71.94
CA ILE A 3 -19.25 -12.27 -70.72
C ILE A 3 -19.03 -13.36 -69.68
N VAL A 4 -17.80 -13.51 -69.20
CA VAL A 4 -17.43 -14.39 -68.09
C VAL A 4 -17.46 -13.57 -66.79
N PRO A 5 -18.12 -14.00 -65.71
CA PRO A 5 -18.08 -13.27 -64.46
C PRO A 5 -16.83 -13.68 -63.65
N ALA A 6 -16.04 -12.68 -63.25
CA ALA A 6 -14.92 -12.86 -62.34
C ALA A 6 -15.44 -13.02 -60.90
N PHE A 7 -15.22 -14.20 -60.31
CA PHE A 7 -15.44 -14.43 -58.89
C PHE A 7 -14.27 -13.86 -58.09
N LEU A 8 -14.54 -12.82 -57.29
CA LEU A 8 -13.60 -12.23 -56.36
C LEU A 8 -13.67 -13.03 -55.04
N ALA A 9 -12.64 -13.80 -54.72
CA ALA A 9 -12.53 -14.52 -53.45
C ALA A 9 -12.01 -13.58 -52.35
N LEU A 10 -12.84 -13.30 -51.35
CA LEU A 10 -12.46 -12.51 -50.17
C LEU A 10 -11.71 -13.42 -49.18
N VAL A 11 -10.41 -13.21 -49.03
CA VAL A 11 -9.59 -13.92 -48.03
C VAL A 11 -9.76 -13.20 -46.68
N ALA A 12 -10.44 -13.85 -45.74
CA ALA A 12 -10.55 -13.37 -44.36
C ALA A 12 -9.24 -13.62 -43.61
N ILE A 13 -8.45 -12.56 -43.39
CA ILE A 13 -7.25 -12.61 -42.56
C ILE A 13 -7.70 -12.53 -41.09
N THR A 14 -7.62 -13.65 -40.38
CA THR A 14 -7.85 -13.67 -38.93
C THR A 14 -6.55 -13.28 -38.22
N THR A 15 -6.48 -12.07 -37.70
CA THR A 15 -5.35 -11.60 -36.88
C THR A 15 -5.48 -12.13 -35.46
N CYS A 16 -4.66 -13.13 -35.13
CA CYS A 16 -4.51 -13.59 -33.75
C CYS A 16 -3.72 -12.52 -32.97
N HIS A 17 -4.40 -11.77 -32.09
CA HIS A 17 -3.75 -10.78 -31.23
C HIS A 17 -3.19 -11.50 -30.01
N THR A 18 -1.86 -11.65 -29.96
CA THR A 18 -1.16 -12.05 -28.74
C THR A 18 -1.22 -10.89 -27.76
N VAL A 19 -2.06 -11.02 -26.72
CA VAL A 19 -2.08 -10.07 -25.60
C VAL A 19 -0.81 -10.30 -24.78
N LEU A 20 0.16 -9.41 -24.94
CA LEU A 20 1.30 -9.32 -24.01
C LEU A 20 0.76 -8.83 -22.67
N VAL A 21 0.57 -9.75 -21.72
CA VAL A 21 0.31 -9.40 -20.32
C VAL A 21 1.60 -8.79 -19.78
N SER A 22 1.67 -7.45 -19.76
CA SER A 22 2.76 -6.73 -19.12
C SER A 22 2.76 -7.10 -17.64
N LYS A 23 3.82 -7.78 -17.18
CA LYS A 23 4.02 -8.05 -15.76
C LYS A 23 4.08 -6.69 -15.06
N ARG A 24 3.15 -6.42 -14.14
CA ARG A 24 3.16 -5.19 -13.34
C ARG A 24 4.50 -5.10 -12.60
N ALA A 25 5.07 -3.90 -12.54
CA ALA A 25 6.33 -3.69 -11.85
C ALA A 25 6.21 -4.04 -10.37
N THR A 26 7.24 -4.66 -9.82
CA THR A 26 7.38 -4.96 -8.39
C THR A 26 8.39 -3.98 -7.80
N TYR A 27 8.04 -3.35 -6.69
CA TYR A 27 8.85 -2.34 -6.02
C TYR A 27 9.29 -2.85 -4.65
N SER A 28 10.45 -2.41 -4.17
CA SER A 28 10.86 -2.64 -2.79
C SER A 28 10.30 -1.55 -1.87
N GLY A 29 10.03 -1.91 -0.63
CA GLY A 29 9.59 -0.98 0.40
C GLY A 29 9.74 -1.54 1.80
N VAL A 30 9.18 -0.82 2.76
CA VAL A 30 9.15 -1.19 4.17
C VAL A 30 7.70 -1.28 4.62
N ALA A 31 7.37 -2.35 5.35
CA ALA A 31 6.12 -2.47 6.08
C ALA A 31 6.34 -2.11 7.55
N THR A 32 5.51 -1.21 8.05
CA THR A 32 5.23 -1.05 9.47
C THR A 32 3.82 -1.53 9.78
N PHE A 33 3.46 -1.56 11.06
CA PHE A 33 2.20 -2.15 11.49
C PHE A 33 1.47 -1.26 12.51
N ASN A 34 0.16 -1.17 12.34
CA ASN A 34 -0.72 -0.36 13.17
C ASN A 34 -2.09 -1.04 13.36
N ASP A 35 -2.80 -0.70 14.44
CA ASP A 35 -4.14 -1.22 14.69
C ASP A 35 -5.21 -0.41 13.93
N TYR A 36 -5.38 -0.70 12.64
CA TYR A 36 -6.46 -0.11 11.86
C TYR A 36 -7.82 -0.72 12.20
N ALA A 37 -7.89 -1.88 12.88
CA ALA A 37 -9.15 -2.48 13.32
C ALA A 37 -9.84 -1.65 14.40
N ALA A 38 -9.07 -0.96 15.25
CA ALA A 38 -9.58 -0.06 16.27
C ALA A 38 -10.08 1.30 15.72
N GLN A 39 -9.78 1.64 14.46
CA GLN A 39 -10.10 2.96 13.89
C GLN A 39 -11.48 2.97 13.21
N THR A 40 -12.27 4.01 13.49
CA THR A 40 -13.63 4.18 12.94
C THR A 40 -13.65 4.85 11.56
N ASN A 41 -12.70 5.75 11.29
CA ASN A 41 -12.58 6.48 10.03
C ASN A 41 -11.11 6.55 9.61
N THR A 42 -10.87 6.61 8.31
CA THR A 42 -9.56 6.81 7.70
C THR A 42 -9.61 7.98 6.72
N VAL A 43 -8.48 8.39 6.15
CA VAL A 43 -8.42 9.46 5.14
C VAL A 43 -9.24 9.11 3.89
N CYS A 44 -9.38 7.83 3.55
CA CYS A 44 -10.22 7.40 2.43
C CYS A 44 -11.72 7.32 2.76
N GLY A 45 -12.14 7.72 3.96
CA GLY A 45 -13.53 7.73 4.41
C GLY A 45 -13.84 6.62 5.43
N PRO A 46 -15.11 6.18 5.55
CA PRO A 46 -15.46 5.06 6.41
C PRO A 46 -14.66 3.81 6.01
N LYS A 47 -14.24 3.00 6.99
CA LYS A 47 -13.53 1.74 6.73
C LYS A 47 -14.46 0.74 6.03
N VAL A 48 -14.56 0.83 4.71
CA VAL A 48 -15.23 -0.17 3.87
C VAL A 48 -14.17 -1.18 3.46
N GLY A 49 -13.84 -2.11 4.36
CA GLY A 49 -12.85 -3.16 4.08
C GLY A 49 -13.27 -4.00 2.87
N VAL A 50 -12.28 -4.45 2.09
CA VAL A 50 -12.52 -5.43 1.02
C VAL A 50 -12.23 -6.83 1.60
N SER A 51 -13.20 -7.74 1.47
CA SER A 51 -13.05 -9.10 1.98
C SER A 51 -11.79 -9.78 1.42
N GLY A 52 -10.99 -10.39 2.29
CA GLY A 52 -9.74 -11.05 1.90
C GLY A 52 -8.53 -10.12 1.76
N THR A 53 -8.68 -8.84 2.11
CA THR A 53 -7.57 -7.87 2.15
C THR A 53 -7.32 -7.39 3.57
N TYR A 54 -6.11 -6.92 3.82
CA TYR A 54 -5.75 -6.16 5.02
C TYR A 54 -5.78 -4.67 4.72
N GLY A 55 -6.25 -3.85 5.66
CA GLY A 55 -6.17 -2.40 5.51
C GLY A 55 -4.72 -1.93 5.60
N ALA A 56 -4.34 -0.95 4.78
CA ALA A 56 -3.05 -0.29 4.90
C ALA A 56 -3.15 1.21 4.62
N ALA A 57 -2.21 1.96 5.18
CA ALA A 57 -1.91 3.32 4.80
C ALA A 57 -0.67 3.38 3.91
N ILE A 58 -0.73 4.15 2.84
CA ILE A 58 0.40 4.36 1.93
C ILE A 58 1.19 5.61 2.32
N GLY A 59 2.51 5.54 2.32
CA GLY A 59 3.35 6.72 2.58
C GLY A 59 3.25 7.76 1.48
N ASP A 60 2.97 9.02 1.81
CA ASP A 60 2.79 10.12 0.86
C ASP A 60 4.08 10.58 0.14
N LEU A 61 5.23 10.05 0.55
CA LEU A 61 6.51 10.23 -0.13
C LEU A 61 6.97 8.98 -0.90
N SER A 62 6.15 7.92 -0.97
CA SER A 62 6.54 6.68 -1.63
C SER A 62 6.78 6.91 -3.13
N PRO A 63 8.01 6.76 -3.64
CA PRO A 63 8.38 7.27 -4.96
C PRO A 63 7.69 6.55 -6.13
N ASN A 64 7.21 5.32 -5.93
CA ASN A 64 6.68 4.48 -7.00
C ASN A 64 5.20 4.11 -6.86
N ILE A 65 4.68 4.11 -5.64
CA ILE A 65 3.32 3.63 -5.33
C ILE A 65 2.37 4.76 -4.95
N TRP A 66 2.87 5.97 -4.71
CA TRP A 66 2.06 7.16 -4.45
C TRP A 66 1.93 8.01 -5.72
N THR A 67 0.70 8.40 -6.06
CA THR A 67 0.38 9.17 -7.28
C THR A 67 -0.11 10.60 -7.00
N GLY A 68 -0.09 11.03 -5.74
CA GLY A 68 -0.54 12.35 -5.32
C GLY A 68 0.61 13.32 -5.05
N SER A 69 0.26 14.59 -4.78
CA SER A 69 1.14 15.47 -4.01
C SER A 69 1.36 14.89 -2.61
N LYS A 70 2.45 15.29 -1.97
CA LYS A 70 2.59 15.13 -0.52
C LYS A 70 1.31 15.63 0.17
N CYS A 71 0.86 14.97 1.23
CA CYS A 71 -0.32 15.44 1.95
C CYS A 71 -0.06 16.84 2.48
N ASP A 72 -0.99 17.76 2.21
CA ASP A 72 -0.90 19.14 2.70
C ASP A 72 -1.62 19.24 4.05
N GLY A 73 -0.97 19.94 4.99
CA GLY A 73 -1.46 20.11 6.35
C GLY A 73 -0.50 19.50 7.35
N SER A 74 0.42 20.33 7.84
CA SER A 74 1.10 20.05 9.11
C SER A 74 0.05 20.17 10.21
N ILE A 75 -0.42 19.04 10.75
CA ILE A 75 -0.94 19.11 12.11
C ILE A 75 0.31 19.12 12.99
N ASN A 76 0.69 20.29 13.48
CA ASN A 76 1.87 20.48 14.33
C ASN A 76 1.52 20.16 15.78
N TYR A 77 1.84 18.94 16.23
CA TYR A 77 1.63 18.53 17.62
C TYR A 77 2.86 18.90 18.43
N SER A 78 2.91 20.10 19.02
CA SER A 78 3.93 20.47 20.03
C SER A 78 3.94 19.57 21.29
N GLU A 79 3.21 18.45 21.28
CA GLU A 79 2.66 17.69 22.40
C GLU A 79 2.62 16.18 22.13
N CYS A 80 3.78 15.53 21.98
CA CYS A 80 3.86 14.13 22.41
C CYS A 80 4.50 14.01 23.80
N ASP A 81 3.97 14.80 24.74
CA ASP A 81 4.06 14.67 26.19
C ASP A 81 2.63 14.55 26.79
N GLY A 82 1.90 13.49 26.41
CA GLY A 82 0.63 13.09 27.04
C GLY A 82 -0.56 12.72 26.14
N GLN A 83 -0.56 13.14 24.85
CA GLN A 83 -1.45 12.78 23.72
C GLN A 83 -3.00 12.80 23.90
N GLN A 84 -3.76 13.14 22.83
CA GLN A 84 -4.94 12.36 22.35
C GLN A 84 -5.53 12.87 21.00
N PRO A 85 -6.03 11.95 20.16
CA PRO A 85 -7.00 12.25 19.08
C PRO A 85 -8.12 11.16 18.98
N ILE A 86 -9.43 11.36 18.71
CA ILE A 86 -10.25 12.47 18.14
C ILE A 86 -11.76 12.16 18.35
N SER A 87 -12.66 13.14 18.24
CA SER A 87 -13.99 12.93 17.64
C SER A 87 -14.16 13.84 16.41
N GLY A 88 -14.36 13.26 15.22
CA GLY A 88 -14.64 13.99 13.97
C GLY A 88 -13.40 14.43 13.17
N TYR A 89 -12.45 13.53 12.93
CA TYR A 89 -11.14 13.90 12.35
C TYR A 89 -11.21 14.70 11.04
N GLU A 90 -10.46 15.79 11.00
CA GLU A 90 -9.89 16.38 9.78
C GLU A 90 -8.39 16.07 9.79
N GLY A 91 -8.00 14.94 9.19
CA GLY A 91 -6.59 14.61 8.96
C GLY A 91 -5.96 15.53 7.91
N PRO A 92 -4.64 15.48 7.68
CA PRO A 92 -4.02 16.20 6.58
C PRO A 92 -4.76 15.86 5.28
N ALA A 93 -5.00 16.89 4.46
CA ALA A 93 -5.71 16.74 3.21
C ALA A 93 -4.78 16.02 2.23
N CYS A 94 -4.92 14.70 2.17
CA CYS A 94 -4.21 13.90 1.19
C CYS A 94 -5.02 13.83 -0.11
N PRO A 95 -4.36 13.93 -1.28
CA PRO A 95 -4.95 13.54 -2.55
C PRO A 95 -5.51 12.11 -2.44
N THR A 96 -6.80 11.93 -2.69
CA THR A 96 -7.51 10.64 -2.54
C THR A 96 -7.19 9.64 -3.68
N THR A 97 -6.10 9.84 -4.42
CA THR A 97 -5.89 9.19 -5.73
C THR A 97 -5.55 7.71 -5.63
N THR A 98 -5.07 7.23 -4.48
CA THR A 98 -4.69 5.83 -4.25
C THR A 98 -5.66 5.06 -3.34
N CYS A 99 -6.72 5.71 -2.85
CA CYS A 99 -7.74 5.07 -2.02
C CYS A 99 -8.46 3.94 -2.79
N GLY A 100 -8.55 2.76 -2.17
CA GLY A 100 -9.17 1.58 -2.77
C GLY A 100 -8.26 0.79 -3.72
N GLU A 101 -7.02 1.24 -3.94
CA GLU A 101 -6.03 0.46 -4.66
C GLU A 101 -5.55 -0.73 -3.82
N CYS A 102 -5.26 -1.84 -4.48
CA CYS A 102 -4.72 -3.02 -3.82
C CYS A 102 -3.32 -3.36 -4.30
N PHE A 103 -2.52 -3.89 -3.38
CA PHE A 103 -1.17 -4.36 -3.64
C PHE A 103 -0.98 -5.75 -3.06
N GLN A 104 -0.34 -6.62 -3.82
CA GLN A 104 0.27 -7.81 -3.26
C GLN A 104 1.56 -7.38 -2.55
N VAL A 105 1.64 -7.71 -1.27
CA VAL A 105 2.80 -7.41 -0.41
C VAL A 105 3.40 -8.73 0.02
N CYS A 106 4.68 -8.94 -0.27
CA CYS A 106 5.40 -10.13 0.16
C CYS A 106 6.53 -9.76 1.12
N ASN A 107 6.71 -10.59 2.15
CA ASN A 107 7.78 -10.46 3.12
C ASN A 107 9.12 -10.85 2.48
N GLU A 108 10.09 -9.93 2.44
CA GLU A 108 11.45 -10.16 1.94
C GLU A 108 12.47 -10.34 3.07
N GLY A 109 12.05 -10.10 4.32
CA GLY A 109 12.91 -10.20 5.50
C GLY A 109 12.54 -9.18 6.58
N GLY A 110 13.24 -9.25 7.72
CA GLY A 110 13.13 -8.24 8.76
C GLY A 110 13.97 -7.03 8.37
N TYR A 111 13.38 -5.85 8.49
CA TYR A 111 14.05 -4.59 8.18
C TYR A 111 15.38 -4.48 8.93
N GLY A 112 16.40 -3.94 8.25
CA GLY A 112 17.74 -3.80 8.82
C GLY A 112 18.46 -5.13 9.08
N GLY A 113 17.99 -6.23 8.47
CA GLY A 113 18.56 -7.58 8.65
C GLY A 113 18.06 -8.30 9.91
N ALA A 114 16.97 -7.84 10.52
CA ALA A 114 16.35 -8.54 11.63
C ALA A 114 15.86 -9.94 11.20
N SER A 115 15.97 -10.91 12.12
CA SER A 115 15.49 -12.27 11.87
C SER A 115 13.97 -12.34 12.04
N VAL A 116 13.28 -12.77 10.98
CA VAL A 116 11.82 -12.99 10.97
C VAL A 116 11.51 -14.29 10.24
N GLY A 117 10.38 -14.91 10.60
CA GLY A 117 9.82 -16.03 9.84
C GLY A 117 9.11 -15.56 8.57
N GLY A 118 8.61 -16.52 7.77
CA GLY A 118 7.65 -16.24 6.69
C GLY A 118 8.17 -15.50 5.46
N VAL A 119 9.49 -15.41 5.25
CA VAL A 119 10.05 -14.84 4.01
C VAL A 119 9.46 -15.55 2.79
N GLY A 120 8.94 -14.78 1.85
CA GLY A 120 8.20 -15.24 0.67
C GLY A 120 6.68 -15.37 0.85
N ASN A 121 6.15 -15.27 2.08
CA ASN A 121 4.71 -15.18 2.31
C ASN A 121 4.19 -13.84 1.80
N CYS A 122 2.98 -13.87 1.24
CA CYS A 122 2.34 -12.69 0.68
C CYS A 122 0.92 -12.51 1.19
N ILE A 123 0.48 -11.25 1.23
CA ILE A 123 -0.88 -10.83 1.51
C ILE A 123 -1.36 -9.87 0.42
N ILE A 124 -2.67 -9.60 0.38
CA ILE A 124 -3.21 -8.47 -0.35
C ILE A 124 -3.57 -7.38 0.67
N VAL A 125 -3.08 -6.17 0.43
CA VAL A 125 -3.50 -4.98 1.18
C VAL A 125 -4.39 -4.10 0.31
N ASN A 126 -5.37 -3.47 0.93
CA ASN A 126 -6.19 -2.41 0.36
C ASN A 126 -5.81 -1.07 1.01
N ILE A 127 -5.51 -0.07 0.19
CA ILE A 127 -5.19 1.27 0.67
C ILE A 127 -6.48 1.94 1.14
N ILE A 128 -6.63 2.00 2.46
CA ILE A 128 -7.76 2.61 3.14
C ILE A 128 -7.38 3.93 3.79
N ASP A 129 -6.09 4.23 3.90
CA ASP A 129 -5.61 5.41 4.59
C ASP A 129 -4.33 5.93 3.95
N VAL A 130 -3.83 7.06 4.45
CA VAL A 130 -2.55 7.63 4.01
C VAL A 130 -1.68 7.85 5.25
N CYS A 131 -0.39 7.52 5.12
CA CYS A 131 0.62 7.68 6.15
C CYS A 131 1.45 8.94 5.81
N PRO A 132 1.13 10.12 6.37
CA PRO A 132 1.68 11.39 5.91
C PRO A 132 3.05 11.63 6.53
N SER A 133 4.07 11.91 5.74
CA SER A 133 5.43 12.17 6.21
C SER A 133 5.57 13.34 7.19
N GLU A 134 4.60 14.26 7.24
CA GLU A 134 4.56 15.38 8.20
C GLU A 134 3.45 15.23 9.26
N SER A 135 2.82 14.07 9.37
CA SER A 135 1.84 13.80 10.42
C SER A 135 2.53 13.68 11.77
N ALA A 136 2.08 14.41 12.79
CA ALA A 136 2.71 14.22 14.09
C ALA A 136 2.46 12.86 14.73
N PHE A 137 1.48 12.07 14.27
CA PHE A 137 1.32 10.69 14.73
C PHE A 137 2.50 9.80 14.40
N ASN A 138 3.18 10.07 13.29
CA ASN A 138 4.43 9.42 12.99
C ASN A 138 5.46 9.79 14.05
N TYR A 139 5.58 11.05 14.48
CA TYR A 139 6.49 11.44 15.56
C TYR A 139 6.21 10.72 16.90
N CYS A 140 4.96 10.35 17.17
CA CYS A 140 4.51 9.72 18.41
C CYS A 140 4.67 8.20 18.46
N LYS A 141 5.03 7.54 17.35
CA LYS A 141 5.45 6.12 17.33
C LYS A 141 6.93 6.00 17.76
N THR A 142 7.28 6.43 18.97
CA THR A 142 8.69 6.52 19.45
C THR A 142 9.46 5.21 19.40
N ASP A 143 8.74 4.08 19.43
CA ASP A 143 9.32 2.73 19.41
C ASP A 143 9.73 2.25 18.00
N VAL A 144 9.41 3.03 16.97
CA VAL A 144 9.78 2.77 15.56
C VAL A 144 10.75 3.85 15.11
N PRO A 145 11.90 3.58 14.47
CA PRO A 145 12.76 4.63 13.94
C PRO A 145 12.06 5.54 12.92
N ALA A 146 12.32 6.85 12.95
CA ALA A 146 11.66 7.85 12.10
C ALA A 146 11.61 7.52 10.58
N PRO A 147 12.69 6.99 9.96
CA PRO A 147 12.64 6.60 8.54
C PRO A 147 11.62 5.50 8.21
N GLU A 148 11.22 4.73 9.21
CA GLU A 148 10.28 3.61 9.06
C GLU A 148 8.82 4.11 9.16
N ARG A 149 8.59 5.36 9.60
CA ARG A 149 7.25 5.93 9.83
C ARG A 149 6.69 6.66 8.60
N CYS A 150 7.00 6.18 7.40
CA CYS A 150 6.59 6.77 6.12
C CYS A 150 7.22 8.15 5.80
N GLU A 151 8.35 8.48 6.43
CA GLU A 151 9.00 9.80 6.31
C GLU A 151 10.06 9.88 5.18
N SER A 152 10.39 8.76 4.52
CA SER A 152 11.47 8.68 3.52
C SER A 152 10.97 8.81 2.08
N SER A 153 11.49 9.79 1.33
CA SER A 153 11.19 9.97 -0.10
C SER A 153 11.91 9.01 -1.04
N SER A 154 12.86 8.21 -0.52
CA SER A 154 13.59 7.20 -1.31
C SER A 154 13.04 5.79 -1.13
N THR A 155 12.02 5.61 -0.29
CA THR A 155 11.55 4.30 0.15
C THR A 155 10.03 4.23 0.03
N ASN A 156 9.50 3.21 -0.64
CA ASN A 156 8.07 2.96 -0.60
C ASN A 156 7.70 2.46 0.80
N SER A 157 6.60 2.95 1.36
CA SER A 157 6.18 2.54 2.71
C SER A 157 4.70 2.20 2.75
N LEU A 158 4.40 1.15 3.51
CA LEU A 158 3.06 0.75 3.86
C LEU A 158 3.00 0.59 5.39
N ASP A 159 2.03 1.23 6.03
CA ASP A 159 1.67 0.95 7.41
C ASP A 159 0.44 0.04 7.37
N ILE A 160 0.64 -1.23 7.67
CA ILE A 160 -0.33 -2.31 7.43
C ILE A 160 -1.06 -2.64 8.72
N ASP A 161 -2.31 -3.08 8.62
CA ASP A 161 -3.03 -3.62 9.78
C ASP A 161 -2.22 -4.72 10.47
N GLN A 162 -1.98 -4.56 11.78
CA GLN A 162 -1.14 -5.45 12.56
C GLN A 162 -1.59 -6.91 12.52
N SER A 163 -2.88 -7.18 12.27
CA SER A 163 -3.39 -8.54 12.09
C SER A 163 -2.78 -9.26 10.87
N ALA A 164 -2.20 -8.53 9.93
CA ALA A 164 -1.51 -9.09 8.77
C ALA A 164 -0.11 -9.65 9.11
N TYR A 165 0.47 -9.26 10.25
CA TYR A 165 1.84 -9.64 10.62
C TYR A 165 2.00 -11.16 10.70
N VAL A 166 1.02 -11.86 11.27
CA VAL A 166 1.03 -13.31 11.37
C VAL A 166 0.93 -14.01 10.01
N ALA A 167 0.22 -13.43 9.05
CA ALA A 167 0.17 -13.97 7.70
C ALA A 167 1.52 -13.80 6.96
N LEU A 168 2.22 -12.70 7.22
CA LEU A 168 3.54 -12.42 6.63
C LEU A 168 4.69 -13.16 7.30
N THR A 169 4.61 -13.40 8.61
CA THR A 169 5.77 -13.90 9.39
C THR A 169 5.54 -15.24 10.08
N GLY A 170 4.28 -15.66 10.25
CA GLY A 170 3.88 -16.80 11.08
C GLY A 170 3.88 -16.51 12.59
N THR A 171 4.12 -15.27 13.01
CA THR A 171 4.14 -14.86 14.43
C THR A 171 3.11 -13.76 14.67
N GLU A 172 2.46 -13.75 15.83
CA GLU A 172 1.54 -12.66 16.21
C GLU A 172 2.29 -11.32 16.36
N PHE A 173 1.61 -10.23 16.03
CA PHE A 173 2.18 -8.90 16.26
C PHE A 173 2.25 -8.59 17.76
N SER A 174 3.39 -8.09 18.23
CA SER A 174 3.56 -7.63 19.61
C SER A 174 4.58 -6.49 19.67
N SER A 175 4.60 -5.73 20.76
CA SER A 175 5.65 -4.72 20.98
C SER A 175 7.04 -5.36 20.84
N GLY A 176 7.90 -4.74 20.04
CA GLY A 176 9.29 -5.17 19.81
C GLY A 176 9.48 -6.16 18.65
N VAL A 177 8.43 -6.58 17.93
CA VAL A 177 8.64 -7.29 16.65
C VAL A 177 9.19 -6.32 15.60
N PRO A 178 10.09 -6.76 14.72
CA PRO A 178 10.69 -5.87 13.73
C PRO A 178 9.70 -5.54 12.61
N ASN A 179 9.91 -4.36 12.01
CA ASN A 179 9.34 -4.01 10.71
C ASN A 179 9.90 -4.92 9.62
N LEU A 180 9.25 -4.94 8.45
CA LEU A 180 9.63 -5.87 7.37
C LEU A 180 10.15 -5.12 6.15
N ASP A 181 11.19 -5.67 5.53
CA ASP A 181 11.49 -5.41 4.13
C ASP A 181 10.43 -6.14 3.29
N ILE A 182 9.84 -5.46 2.32
CA ILE A 182 8.75 -6.00 1.51
C ILE A 182 8.94 -5.76 0.01
N SER A 183 8.35 -6.64 -0.78
CA SER A 183 8.07 -6.37 -2.19
C SER A 183 6.59 -6.02 -2.37
N ILE A 184 6.33 -5.05 -3.24
CA ILE A 184 5.03 -4.42 -3.46
C ILE A 184 4.70 -4.50 -4.94
N THR A 185 3.64 -5.19 -5.30
CA THR A 185 3.18 -5.33 -6.69
C THR A 185 1.72 -4.89 -6.78
N PRO A 186 1.34 -3.95 -7.66
CA PRO A 186 -0.07 -3.59 -7.81
C PRO A 186 -0.90 -4.82 -8.18
N SER A 187 -2.04 -4.99 -7.52
CA SER A 187 -2.90 -6.17 -7.61
C SER A 187 -4.38 -5.77 -7.74
N SER A 188 -5.23 -6.72 -8.06
CA SER A 188 -6.66 -6.59 -7.79
C SER A 188 -6.91 -6.77 -6.29
N CYS A 189 -7.91 -6.05 -5.79
CA CYS A 189 -8.73 -6.53 -4.70
C CYS A 189 -9.69 -7.60 -5.27
#